data_AF-A0A8J2VRN1-F1
#
_entry.id   AF-A0A8J2VRN1-F1
#
_cell.length_a   1.000
_cell.length_b   1.000
_cell.length_c   1.000
_cell.angle_alpha   90.00
_cell.angle_beta   90.00
_cell.angle_gamma   90.00
#
_symmetry.space_group_name_H-M   'P 1'
#
loop_
_entity.id
_entity.type
_entity.pdbx_description
1 polymer ?
#
loop_
_entity_poly.entity_id
_entity_poly.type
_entity_poly.pdbx_seq_one_letter_code
_entity_poly.pdbx_strand_id
1 'polypeptide(L)'
;MSRRATLPRNGTHQADTLLYGRMSRLTNRFSGIVIIGFVLIHVVVQALLHVEGWRETYSQHTWLYSIQNVPLVHAVLYFSIAFHTLYSLKLIAGDLGYTTHYRTSFYVITGISALFALREISRYAGL
;
A
#
# COMPACT_ATOMS: atom_id res chain seq x y z
N MET A 1 -34.30 21.59 39.61
CA MET A 1 -33.47 20.38 39.41
C MET A 1 -32.89 20.40 38.00
N SER A 2 -31.60 20.70 37.87
CA SER A 2 -30.89 20.67 36.59
C SER A 2 -30.78 19.22 36.10
N ARG A 3 -31.51 18.88 35.03
CA ARG A 3 -31.25 17.66 34.27
C ARG A 3 -29.89 17.84 33.60
N ARG A 4 -28.84 17.23 34.16
CA ARG A 4 -27.57 17.02 33.46
C ARG A 4 -27.91 16.44 32.10
N ALA A 5 -27.67 17.21 31.04
CA ALA A 5 -27.71 16.73 29.68
C ALA A 5 -26.74 15.56 29.59
N THR A 6 -27.29 14.35 29.66
CA THR A 6 -26.52 13.14 29.44
C THR A 6 -26.19 13.18 27.96
N LEU A 7 -24.93 13.46 27.62
CA LEU A 7 -24.46 13.45 26.24
C LEU A 7 -24.93 12.14 25.60
N PRO A 8 -25.48 12.16 24.37
CA PRO A 8 -25.94 10.94 23.72
C PRO A 8 -24.79 9.95 23.72
N ARG A 9 -25.01 8.79 24.33
CA ARG A 9 -24.10 7.65 24.26
C ARG A 9 -23.75 7.48 22.78
N ASN A 10 -22.46 7.49 22.44
CA ASN A 10 -21.93 7.40 21.08
C ASN A 10 -22.41 6.07 20.45
N GLY A 11 -23.64 6.04 19.98
CA GLY A 11 -24.39 4.85 19.58
C GLY A 11 -24.45 4.69 18.06
N THR A 12 -23.92 5.65 17.32
CA THR A 12 -23.71 5.51 15.89
C THR A 12 -22.30 4.96 15.68
N HIS A 13 -22.19 3.69 15.31
CA HIS A 13 -20.97 3.08 14.74
C HIS A 13 -20.42 3.84 13.49
N GLN A 14 -21.05 4.96 13.10
CA GLN A 14 -20.62 5.88 12.06
C GLN A 14 -19.21 6.44 12.30
N ALA A 15 -18.83 6.78 13.54
CA ALA A 15 -17.51 7.35 13.80
C ALA A 15 -16.37 6.36 13.48
N ASP A 16 -16.51 5.11 13.93
CA ASP A 16 -15.54 4.04 13.65
C ASP A 16 -15.53 3.67 12.16
N THR A 17 -16.70 3.52 11.53
CA THR A 17 -16.77 3.20 10.09
C THR A 17 -16.18 4.29 9.20
N LEU A 18 -16.32 5.57 9.59
CA LEU A 18 -15.70 6.70 8.89
C LEU A 18 -14.18 6.71 9.04
N LEU A 19 -13.64 6.41 10.22
CA LEU A 19 -12.19 6.42 10.47
C LEU A 19 -11.47 5.34 9.65
N TYR A 20 -11.83 4.06 9.83
CA TYR A 20 -11.18 2.96 9.11
C TYR A 20 -11.41 3.05 7.61
N GLY A 21 -12.60 3.50 7.18
CA GLY A 21 -12.89 3.77 5.77
C GLY A 21 -12.01 4.87 5.20
N ARG A 22 -11.80 5.98 5.93
CA ARG A 22 -10.93 7.08 5.49
C ARG A 22 -9.47 6.67 5.44
N MET A 23 -8.98 5.95 6.46
CA MET A 23 -7.61 5.41 6.47
C MET A 23 -7.39 4.48 5.30
N SER A 24 -8.30 3.53 5.06
CA SER A 24 -8.17 2.58 3.94
C SER A 24 -8.10 3.30 2.59
N ARG A 25 -8.97 4.29 2.36
CA ARG A 25 -8.93 5.11 1.14
C ARG A 25 -7.63 5.88 0.98
N LEU A 26 -7.12 6.45 2.06
CA LEU A 26 -5.88 7.21 2.05
C LEU A 26 -4.68 6.30 1.77
N THR A 27 -4.59 5.17 2.48
CA THR A 27 -3.56 4.14 2.24
C THR A 27 -3.62 3.61 0.82
N ASN A 28 -4.82 3.38 0.26
CA ASN A 28 -4.96 2.94 -1.13
C ASN A 28 -4.40 3.95 -2.14
N ARG A 29 -4.67 5.25 -1.93
CA ARG A 29 -4.15 6.33 -2.79
C ARG A 29 -2.63 6.41 -2.70
N PHE A 30 -2.07 6.41 -1.49
CA PHE A 30 -0.62 6.42 -1.30
C PHE A 30 0.04 5.16 -1.90
N SER A 31 -0.57 3.99 -1.72
CA SER A 31 -0.09 2.75 -2.33
C SER A 31 -0.07 2.86 -3.85
N GLY A 32 -1.10 3.44 -4.47
CA GLY A 32 -1.13 3.72 -5.91
C GLY A 32 0.00 4.65 -6.36
N ILE A 33 0.27 5.73 -5.60
CA ILE A 33 1.38 6.65 -5.89
C ILE A 33 2.73 5.93 -5.82
N VAL A 34 2.94 5.11 -4.78
CA VAL A 34 4.16 4.30 -4.63
C VAL A 34 4.35 3.36 -5.82
N ILE A 35 3.30 2.66 -6.23
CA ILE A 35 3.33 1.74 -7.37
C ILE A 35 3.69 2.49 -8.65
N ILE A 36 3.00 3.60 -8.95
CA ILE A 36 3.26 4.41 -10.14
C ILE A 36 4.71 4.91 -10.15
N GLY A 37 5.17 5.49 -9.04
CA GLY A 37 6.54 5.97 -8.92
C GLY A 37 7.57 4.87 -9.18
N PHE A 38 7.36 3.69 -8.60
CA PHE A 38 8.24 2.55 -8.82
C PHE A 38 8.23 2.08 -10.29
N VAL A 39 7.05 1.94 -10.90
CA VAL A 39 6.91 1.51 -12.29
C VAL A 39 7.59 2.51 -13.24
N LEU A 40 7.39 3.82 -13.04
CA LEU A 40 8.03 4.85 -13.85
C LEU A 40 9.55 4.76 -13.79
N ILE A 41 10.12 4.69 -12.57
CA ILE A 41 11.56 4.53 -12.39
C ILE A 41 12.04 3.24 -13.06
N HIS A 42 11.34 2.13 -12.85
CA HIS A 42 11.72 0.83 -13.41
C HIS A 42 11.73 0.85 -14.95
N VAL A 43 10.69 1.42 -15.58
CA VAL A 43 10.59 1.54 -17.05
C VAL A 43 11.70 2.42 -17.61
N VAL A 44 11.96 3.58 -16.99
CA VAL A 44 13.05 4.47 -17.42
C VAL A 44 14.40 3.75 -17.35
N VAL A 45 14.67 3.05 -16.24
CA VAL A 45 15.91 2.29 -16.06
C VAL A 45 16.07 1.19 -17.09
N GLN A 46 15.01 0.41 -17.34
CA GLN A 46 15.03 -0.64 -18.35
C GLN A 46 15.22 -0.06 -19.76
N ALA A 47 14.58 1.06 -20.08
CA ALA A 47 14.76 1.73 -21.36
C ALA A 47 16.22 2.18 -21.55
N LEU A 48 16.83 2.80 -20.53
CA LEU A 48 18.23 3.24 -20.58
C LEU A 48 19.22 2.09 -20.76
N LEU A 49 18.94 0.93 -20.18
CA LEU A 49 19.79 -0.26 -20.30
C LEU A 49 19.76 -0.90 -21.70
N HIS A 50 18.67 -0.73 -22.45
CA HIS A 50 18.46 -1.39 -23.74
C HIS A 50 18.68 -0.48 -24.95
N VAL A 51 18.92 0.83 -24.76
CA VAL A 51 19.29 1.76 -25.84
C VAL A 51 20.81 1.77 -26.01
N GLU A 52 21.29 1.28 -27.15
CA GLU A 52 22.69 1.37 -27.54
C GLU A 52 23.15 2.85 -27.58
N GLY A 53 24.14 3.20 -26.75
CA GLY A 53 24.65 4.58 -26.57
C GLY A 53 24.44 5.17 -25.17
N TRP A 54 23.43 4.72 -24.41
CA TRP A 54 23.17 5.20 -23.04
C TRP A 54 23.73 4.27 -21.96
N ARG A 55 24.18 3.08 -22.35
CA ARG A 55 24.74 2.06 -21.47
C ARG A 55 25.99 2.53 -20.73
N GLU A 56 26.85 3.31 -21.38
CA GLU A 56 28.04 3.89 -20.75
C GLU A 56 27.67 4.94 -19.70
N THR A 57 26.69 5.81 -19.99
CA THR A 57 26.15 6.77 -19.02
C THR A 57 25.51 6.07 -17.82
N TYR A 58 24.80 4.97 -18.04
CA TYR A 58 24.20 4.17 -16.97
C TYR A 58 25.27 3.50 -16.08
N SER A 59 26.38 3.03 -16.67
CA SER A 59 27.48 2.40 -15.93
C SER A 59 28.15 3.35 -14.91
N GLN A 60 28.05 4.67 -15.13
CA GLN A 60 28.56 5.69 -14.22
C GLN A 60 27.61 6.00 -13.05
N HIS A 61 26.41 5.41 -13.02
CA HIS A 61 25.39 5.66 -12.00
C HIS A 61 25.11 4.42 -11.17
N THR A 62 26.15 3.91 -10.50
CA THR A 62 26.14 2.71 -9.64
C THR A 62 25.10 2.75 -8.52
N TRP A 63 24.66 3.94 -8.11
CA TRP A 63 23.60 4.13 -7.10
C TRP A 63 22.25 3.53 -7.51
N LEU A 64 21.96 3.45 -8.82
CA LEU A 64 20.73 2.82 -9.33
C LEU A 64 20.67 1.33 -9.01
N TYR A 65 21.82 0.65 -9.09
CA TYR A 65 21.95 -0.76 -8.72
C TYR A 65 21.75 -0.95 -7.21
N SER A 66 22.26 -0.02 -6.40
CA SER A 66 22.07 -0.06 -4.94
C SER A 66 20.61 0.11 -4.54
N ILE A 67 19.86 1.02 -5.18
CA ILE A 67 18.43 1.25 -4.90
C ILE A 67 17.58 0.01 -5.25
N GLN A 68 17.92 -0.69 -6.35
CA GLN A 68 17.27 -1.94 -6.76
C GLN A 68 17.49 -3.11 -5.78
N ASN A 69 18.37 -2.97 -4.79
CA ASN A 69 18.64 -4.01 -3.81
C ASN A 69 18.31 -3.57 -2.38
N VAL A 70 17.58 -2.45 -2.19
CA VAL A 70 17.18 -2.01 -0.85
C VAL A 70 15.97 -2.83 -0.38
N PRO A 71 16.10 -3.64 0.68
CA PRO A 71 15.02 -4.52 1.16
C PRO A 71 13.75 -3.75 1.52
N LEU A 72 13.95 -2.59 2.19
CA LEU A 72 12.86 -1.76 2.66
C LEU A 72 12.02 -1.20 1.50
N VAL A 73 12.65 -0.85 0.38
CA VAL A 73 11.95 -0.34 -0.81
C VAL A 73 11.03 -1.42 -1.38
N HIS A 74 11.52 -2.66 -1.50
CA HIS A 74 10.74 -3.79 -1.99
C HIS A 74 9.63 -4.18 -1.03
N ALA A 75 9.89 -4.16 0.28
CA ALA A 75 8.88 -4.43 1.30
C ALA A 75 7.72 -3.41 1.23
N VAL A 76 8.04 -2.12 1.10
CA VAL A 76 7.05 -1.04 0.93
C VAL A 76 6.28 -1.20 -0.39
N LEU A 77 6.97 -1.56 -1.48
CA LEU A 77 6.34 -1.81 -2.77
C LEU A 77 5.36 -3.00 -2.69
N TYR A 78 5.78 -4.13 -2.13
CA TYR A 78 4.95 -5.34 -2.05
C TYR A 78 3.77 -5.14 -1.09
N PHE A 79 3.97 -4.43 0.02
CA PHE A 79 2.86 -3.97 0.84
C PHE A 79 1.87 -3.15 0.02
N SER A 80 2.37 -2.16 -0.73
CA SER A 80 1.55 -1.24 -1.52
C SER A 80 0.76 -1.98 -2.60
N ILE A 81 1.40 -2.90 -3.33
CA ILE A 81 0.74 -3.73 -4.36
C ILE A 81 -0.36 -4.59 -3.73
N ALA A 82 -0.04 -5.32 -2.66
CA ALA A 82 -1.00 -6.19 -1.98
C ALA A 82 -2.19 -5.38 -1.43
N PHE A 83 -1.92 -4.27 -0.73
CA PHE A 83 -2.95 -3.43 -0.15
C PHE A 83 -3.83 -2.82 -1.24
N HIS A 84 -3.23 -2.23 -2.27
CA HIS A 84 -3.94 -1.56 -3.35
C HIS A 84 -4.84 -2.55 -4.11
N THR A 85 -4.33 -3.75 -4.38
CA THR A 85 -5.08 -4.81 -5.07
C THR A 85 -6.24 -5.30 -4.22
N LEU A 86 -5.99 -5.71 -2.99
CA LEU A 86 -7.03 -6.25 -2.09
C LEU A 86 -8.10 -5.22 -1.76
N TYR A 87 -7.71 -3.96 -1.54
CA TYR A 87 -8.66 -2.88 -1.31
C TYR A 87 -9.50 -2.57 -2.54
N SER A 88 -8.91 -2.56 -3.74
CA SER A 88 -9.65 -2.37 -4.99
C SER A 88 -10.61 -3.54 -5.26
N LEU A 89 -10.18 -4.77 -5.00
CA LEU A 89 -11.06 -5.95 -5.07
C LEU A 89 -12.23 -5.86 -4.10
N LYS A 90 -11.99 -5.37 -2.88
CA LYS A 90 -13.06 -5.11 -1.91
C LYS A 90 -14.06 -4.06 -2.43
N LEU A 91 -13.59 -2.99 -3.08
CA LEU A 91 -14.48 -2.01 -3.69
C LEU A 91 -15.33 -2.64 -4.80
N ILE A 92 -14.72 -3.40 -5.70
CA ILE A 92 -15.43 -4.13 -6.77
C ILE A 92 -16.47 -5.09 -6.17
N ALA A 93 -16.13 -5.84 -5.13
CA ALA A 93 -17.08 -6.70 -4.44
C ALA A 93 -18.24 -5.89 -3.83
N GLY A 94 -17.95 -4.71 -3.28
CA GLY A 94 -18.97 -3.76 -2.81
C GLY A 94 -19.92 -3.32 -3.91
N ASP A 95 -19.40 -3.01 -5.10
CA ASP A 95 -20.20 -2.63 -6.27
C ASP A 95 -21.07 -3.79 -6.78
N LEU A 96 -20.66 -5.04 -6.54
CA LEU A 96 -21.43 -6.25 -6.81
C LEU A 96 -22.45 -6.60 -5.70
N GLY A 97 -22.58 -5.75 -4.67
CA GLY A 97 -23.57 -5.91 -3.58
C GLY A 97 -23.07 -6.66 -2.35
N TYR A 98 -21.78 -7.04 -2.28
CA TYR A 98 -21.22 -7.66 -1.09
C TYR A 98 -20.95 -6.61 0.00
N THR A 99 -21.51 -6.83 1.19
CA THR A 99 -21.25 -5.97 2.35
C THR A 99 -20.16 -6.57 3.22
N THR A 100 -19.14 -5.77 3.53
CA THR A 100 -18.05 -6.18 4.43
C THR A 100 -17.88 -5.17 5.55
N HIS A 101 -17.67 -5.66 6.77
CA HIS A 101 -17.47 -4.81 7.93
C HIS A 101 -16.14 -4.03 7.79
N TYR A 102 -16.20 -2.69 7.84
CA TYR A 102 -15.07 -1.81 7.51
C TYR A 102 -13.82 -2.09 8.36
N ARG A 103 -13.99 -2.28 9.67
CA ARG A 103 -12.87 -2.54 10.59
C ARG A 103 -12.20 -3.88 10.31
N THR A 104 -13.00 -4.92 10.09
CA THR A 104 -12.52 -6.28 9.81
C THR A 104 -11.81 -6.31 8.47
N SER A 105 -12.43 -5.73 7.44
CA SER A 105 -11.83 -5.61 6.12
C SER A 105 -10.50 -4.85 6.17
N PHE A 106 -10.42 -3.74 6.92
CA PHE A 106 -9.17 -3.00 7.07
C PHE A 106 -8.07 -3.85 7.70
N TYR A 107 -8.33 -4.50 8.84
CA TYR A 107 -7.31 -5.34 9.50
C TYR A 107 -6.89 -6.54 8.66
N VAL A 108 -7.83 -7.19 7.98
CA VAL A 108 -7.53 -8.33 7.10
C VAL A 108 -6.65 -7.89 5.93
N ILE A 109 -7.03 -6.81 5.24
CA ILE A 109 -6.26 -6.29 4.11
C ILE A 109 -4.87 -5.84 4.56
N THR A 110 -4.79 -5.04 5.64
CA THR A 110 -3.51 -4.60 6.20
C THR A 110 -2.65 -5.77 6.65
N GLY A 111 -3.22 -6.75 7.34
CA GLY A 111 -2.53 -7.93 7.83
C GLY A 111 -1.95 -8.77 6.70
N ILE A 112 -2.76 -9.11 5.69
CA ILE A 112 -2.30 -9.85 4.52
C ILE A 112 -1.19 -9.06 3.80
N SER A 113 -1.38 -7.76 3.60
CA SER A 113 -0.38 -6.91 2.94
C SER A 113 0.94 -6.84 3.71
N ALA A 114 0.88 -6.79 5.05
CA ALA A 114 2.06 -6.81 5.91
C ALA A 114 2.83 -8.14 5.80
N LEU A 115 2.15 -9.27 5.61
CA LEU A 115 2.84 -10.57 5.40
C LEU A 115 3.73 -10.55 4.15
N PHE A 116 3.28 -9.89 3.06
CA PHE A 116 4.11 -9.74 1.85
C PHE A 116 5.36 -8.88 2.11
N ALA A 117 5.21 -7.80 2.89
CA ALA A 117 6.34 -6.95 3.28
C ALA A 117 7.32 -7.70 4.19
N LEU A 118 6.80 -8.44 5.19
CA LEU A 118 7.60 -9.21 6.13
C LEU A 118 8.36 -10.34 5.44
N ARG A 119 7.72 -11.05 4.50
CA ARG A 119 8.38 -12.06 3.65
C ARG A 119 9.56 -11.46 2.90
N GLU A 120 9.41 -10.24 2.39
CA GLU A 120 10.49 -9.60 1.65
C GLU A 120 11.64 -9.21 2.57
N ILE A 121 11.35 -8.67 3.74
CA ILE A 121 12.38 -8.37 4.74
C ILE A 121 13.10 -9.66 5.18
N SER A 122 12.37 -10.76 5.41
CA SER A 122 12.96 -12.04 5.83
C SER A 122 13.89 -12.62 4.76
N ARG A 123 13.50 -12.50 3.48
CA ARG A 123 14.32 -12.90 2.33
C ARG A 123 15.71 -12.26 2.34
N TYR A 124 15.80 -10.97 2.68
CA TYR A 124 17.09 -10.28 2.79
C TYR A 124 17.83 -10.54 4.11
N ALA A 125 17.12 -10.99 5.15
CA ALA A 125 17.72 -11.44 6.41
C ALA A 125 18.26 -12.88 6.35
N GLY A 126 18.00 -13.63 5.26
CA GLY A 126 18.41 -15.03 5.12
C GLY A 126 17.52 -16.03 5.88
N LEU A 127 16.27 -15.65 6.16
CA LEU A 127 15.24 -16.46 6.84
C LEU A 127 14.14 -16.88 5.86
#